data_AF-A0A964Y6S3-F1
#
_entry.id   AF-A0A964Y6S3-F1
#
_cell.length_a   1.000
_cell.length_b   1.000
_cell.length_c   1.000
_cell.angle_alpha   90.00
_cell.angle_beta   90.00
_cell.angle_gamma   90.00
#
_symmetry.space_group_name_H-M   'P 1'
#
loop_
_entity.id
_entity.type
_entity.pdbx_description
1 polymer ?
#
loop_
_entity_poly.entity_id
_entity_poly.type
_entity_poly.pdbx_seq_one_letter_code
_entity_poly.pdbx_strand_id
1 'polypeptide(L)'
;KERTSSGGESSSDVSVANNLPGGSSGSSESESGAATVISKVDDTKNYEISKTITNQIRDSGAIQKIHVAVMIDGTYILDEKTGKDTYQPRTQDELEKIENIVKVAVGYNAARQDQVKVINMPFAKETEGFEEETIKDLLKEELPAVLQTLVAAILILGVFITVVKPIALKAFEIKKLESEEDELDKSEKAGANATAIASEEDPMLKILKTTSDNNVAVSKINDIATSSTPEVVGLLKRWLIEEA
;
A
#
# COMPACT_ATOMS: atom_id res chain seq x y z
N LYS A 1 -55.66 58.21 -16.68
CA LYS A 1 -56.27 59.13 -17.67
C LYS A 1 -57.41 59.89 -17.02
N GLU A 2 -57.07 60.97 -16.34
CA GLU A 2 -58.03 61.81 -15.64
C GLU A 2 -58.38 63.03 -16.51
N ARG A 3 -59.47 63.72 -16.17
CA ARG A 3 -59.88 64.98 -16.77
C ARG A 3 -60.25 65.95 -15.66
N THR A 4 -59.36 66.89 -15.37
CA THR A 4 -59.55 67.91 -14.33
C THR A 4 -59.76 69.27 -14.99
N SER A 5 -61.01 69.73 -15.04
CA SER A 5 -61.36 71.05 -15.53
C SER A 5 -61.30 72.08 -14.39
N SER A 6 -60.11 72.64 -14.15
CA SER A 6 -59.94 73.80 -13.26
C SER A 6 -60.19 75.10 -14.03
N GLY A 7 -61.32 75.76 -13.79
CA GLY A 7 -61.55 77.12 -14.28
C GLY A 7 -60.65 78.11 -13.56
N GLY A 8 -59.64 78.65 -14.24
CA GLY A 8 -58.84 79.75 -13.74
C GLY A 8 -59.56 81.08 -13.97
N GLU A 9 -59.86 81.82 -12.91
CA GLU A 9 -60.61 83.07 -12.99
C GLU A 9 -59.73 84.23 -13.45
N SER A 10 -59.59 84.38 -14.77
CA SER A 10 -59.15 85.65 -15.36
C SER A 10 -60.33 86.62 -15.39
N SER A 11 -60.24 87.72 -14.65
CA SER A 11 -61.27 88.76 -14.64
C SER A 11 -61.32 89.52 -15.98
N SER A 12 -62.18 89.06 -16.88
CA SER A 12 -62.54 89.75 -18.12
C SER A 12 -64.07 89.85 -18.23
N ASP A 13 -64.59 91.07 -18.40
CA ASP A 13 -66.02 91.34 -18.36
C ASP A 13 -66.79 90.61 -19.48
N VAL A 14 -67.66 89.68 -19.08
CA VAL A 14 -68.50 88.86 -19.96
C VAL A 14 -69.69 89.65 -20.54
N SER A 15 -69.36 90.65 -21.37
CA SER A 15 -70.34 91.45 -22.10
C SER A 15 -70.90 90.72 -23.33
N VAL A 16 -72.15 91.04 -23.70
CA VAL A 16 -72.92 90.34 -24.76
C VAL A 16 -72.22 90.38 -26.13
N ALA A 17 -71.38 91.38 -26.39
CA ALA A 17 -70.63 91.53 -27.63
C ALA A 17 -69.64 90.37 -27.89
N ASN A 18 -69.10 89.73 -26.84
CA ASN A 18 -67.99 88.78 -26.95
C ASN A 18 -68.43 87.34 -27.30
N ASN A 19 -69.68 87.14 -27.75
CA ASN A 19 -70.27 85.82 -28.05
C ASN A 19 -71.08 85.76 -29.36
N LEU A 20 -71.02 86.79 -30.24
CA LEU A 20 -71.62 86.70 -31.58
C LEU A 20 -70.60 86.13 -32.60
N PRO A 21 -70.81 84.91 -33.13
CA PRO A 21 -69.95 84.39 -34.20
C PRO A 21 -70.19 85.18 -35.50
N GLY A 22 -69.11 85.72 -36.08
CA GLY A 22 -69.14 86.41 -37.38
C GLY A 22 -69.31 87.94 -37.33
N GLY A 23 -69.29 88.56 -36.15
CA GLY A 23 -69.47 90.01 -36.01
C GLY A 23 -68.20 90.83 -36.29
N SER A 24 -67.95 91.22 -37.54
CA SER A 24 -67.04 92.34 -37.87
C SER A 24 -67.75 93.42 -38.70
N SER A 25 -67.44 94.68 -38.43
CA SER A 25 -67.85 95.83 -39.24
C SER A 25 -66.63 96.75 -39.40
N GLY A 26 -65.83 96.39 -40.39
CA GLY A 26 -64.47 96.86 -40.64
C GLY A 26 -63.82 95.83 -41.55
N SER A 27 -64.04 95.98 -42.85
CA SER A 27 -63.81 94.90 -43.82
C SER A 27 -62.34 94.72 -44.18
N SER A 28 -61.69 93.73 -43.55
CA SER A 28 -61.04 92.63 -44.28
C SER A 28 -60.71 91.45 -43.35
N GLU A 29 -60.64 90.26 -43.94
CA GLU A 29 -59.98 89.04 -43.46
C GLU A 29 -60.22 88.57 -42.00
N SER A 30 -61.30 87.79 -41.87
CA SER A 30 -61.26 86.40 -41.37
C SER A 30 -61.06 86.07 -39.88
N GLU A 31 -62.06 85.32 -39.38
CA GLU A 31 -61.94 84.19 -38.43
C GLU A 31 -61.52 84.45 -36.95
N SER A 32 -61.79 83.54 -36.00
CA SER A 32 -62.93 82.61 -35.82
C SER A 32 -62.85 81.99 -34.41
N GLY A 33 -64.00 81.82 -33.75
CA GLY A 33 -64.17 80.90 -32.62
C GLY A 33 -63.50 81.28 -31.28
N ALA A 34 -64.32 81.51 -30.24
CA ALA A 34 -63.84 81.52 -28.86
C ALA A 34 -63.37 80.11 -28.46
N ALA A 35 -62.06 79.87 -28.51
CA ALA A 35 -61.47 78.54 -28.34
C ALA A 35 -61.67 78.01 -26.91
N THR A 36 -62.49 76.96 -26.76
CA THR A 36 -62.60 76.21 -25.51
C THR A 36 -61.32 75.41 -25.29
N VAL A 37 -60.45 75.88 -24.39
CA VAL A 37 -59.15 75.25 -24.11
C VAL A 37 -59.34 73.97 -23.28
N ILE A 38 -59.60 72.85 -23.95
CA ILE A 38 -59.72 71.53 -23.31
C ILE A 38 -58.32 70.97 -23.05
N SER A 39 -57.80 71.17 -21.84
CA SER A 39 -56.59 70.50 -21.36
C SER A 39 -56.83 69.00 -21.15
N LYS A 40 -55.90 68.16 -21.61
CA LYS A 40 -55.96 66.69 -21.53
C LYS A 40 -54.59 66.14 -21.14
N VAL A 41 -54.54 65.46 -19.99
CA VAL A 41 -53.32 64.85 -19.45
C VAL A 41 -53.40 63.34 -19.60
N ASP A 42 -52.62 62.78 -20.53
CA ASP A 42 -52.45 61.32 -20.68
C ASP A 42 -51.15 60.87 -19.97
N ASP A 43 -51.22 60.74 -18.65
CA ASP A 43 -50.17 60.09 -17.85
C ASP A 43 -50.03 58.61 -18.24
N THR A 44 -48.81 58.21 -18.61
CA THR A 44 -48.45 56.86 -19.09
C THR A 44 -47.31 56.31 -18.24
N LYS A 45 -47.65 55.47 -17.26
CA LYS A 45 -46.68 54.89 -16.32
C LYS A 45 -46.13 53.58 -16.85
N ASN A 46 -44.89 53.62 -17.33
CA ASN A 46 -44.13 52.42 -17.65
C ASN A 46 -43.59 51.80 -16.35
N TYR A 47 -43.95 50.55 -16.09
CA TYR A 47 -43.44 49.77 -14.97
C TYR A 47 -42.41 48.77 -15.49
N GLU A 48 -41.15 48.93 -15.11
CA GLU A 48 -40.12 47.94 -15.42
C GLU A 48 -40.27 46.70 -14.53
N ILE A 49 -40.28 45.51 -15.15
CA ILE A 49 -40.34 44.24 -14.41
C ILE A 49 -38.98 44.02 -13.72
N SER A 50 -38.99 43.99 -12.39
CA SER A 50 -37.77 43.81 -11.59
C SER A 50 -37.09 42.46 -11.87
N LYS A 51 -35.97 42.50 -12.59
CA LYS A 51 -35.22 41.30 -13.01
C LYS A 51 -34.09 40.98 -12.04
N THR A 52 -34.32 40.08 -11.09
CA THR A 52 -33.26 39.51 -10.25
C THR A 52 -32.42 38.51 -11.05
N ILE A 53 -31.14 38.81 -11.27
CA ILE A 53 -30.18 37.87 -11.88
C ILE A 53 -29.33 37.26 -10.76
N THR A 54 -29.64 36.03 -10.36
CA THR A 54 -28.81 35.27 -9.40
C THR A 54 -27.73 34.51 -10.16
N ASN A 55 -26.48 34.97 -10.07
CA ASN A 55 -25.35 34.22 -10.59
C ASN A 55 -24.90 33.18 -9.54
N GLN A 56 -24.93 31.89 -9.89
CA GLN A 56 -24.44 30.80 -9.03
C GLN A 56 -23.13 30.26 -9.58
N ILE A 57 -22.01 30.75 -9.04
CA ILE A 57 -20.72 30.08 -9.17
C ILE A 57 -20.82 28.76 -8.42
N ARG A 58 -20.48 27.66 -9.09
CA ARG A 58 -20.33 26.32 -8.49
C ARG A 58 -18.86 25.96 -8.56
N ASP A 59 -18.28 25.61 -7.42
CA ASP A 59 -16.90 25.11 -7.38
C ASP A 59 -16.81 23.77 -8.10
N SER A 60 -15.70 23.56 -8.81
CA SER A 60 -15.39 22.29 -9.46
C SER A 60 -15.01 21.21 -8.43
N GLY A 61 -15.30 19.94 -8.75
CA GLY A 61 -15.01 18.81 -7.85
C GLY A 61 -16.15 18.41 -6.91
N ALA A 62 -17.33 19.03 -7.00
CA ALA A 62 -18.52 18.60 -6.25
C ALA A 62 -18.91 17.14 -6.55
N ILE A 63 -18.97 16.30 -5.51
CA ILE A 63 -19.33 14.88 -5.63
C ILE A 63 -20.80 14.73 -6.07
N GLN A 64 -21.02 14.08 -7.22
CA GLN A 64 -22.37 13.86 -7.78
C GLN A 64 -23.05 12.59 -7.27
N LYS A 65 -22.30 11.55 -6.90
CA LYS A 65 -22.80 10.27 -6.39
C LYS A 65 -21.67 9.47 -5.74
N ILE A 66 -21.98 8.69 -4.70
CA ILE A 66 -21.09 7.70 -4.10
C ILE A 66 -21.71 6.31 -4.23
N HIS A 67 -20.90 5.33 -4.63
CA HIS A 67 -21.24 3.91 -4.63
C HIS A 67 -20.25 3.16 -3.74
N VAL A 68 -20.75 2.40 -2.77
CA VAL A 68 -19.94 1.61 -1.83
C VAL A 68 -20.48 0.19 -1.76
N ALA A 69 -19.64 -0.80 -2.05
CA ALA A 69 -19.90 -2.20 -1.77
C ALA A 69 -18.95 -2.67 -0.67
N VAL A 70 -19.49 -3.31 0.37
CA VAL A 70 -18.71 -3.83 1.49
C VAL A 70 -19.01 -5.32 1.64
N MET A 71 -18.01 -6.15 1.42
CA MET A 71 -18.07 -7.59 1.66
C MET A 71 -17.41 -7.89 3.01
N ILE A 72 -18.05 -8.73 3.82
CA ILE A 72 -17.56 -9.07 5.16
C ILE A 72 -17.63 -10.58 5.35
N ASP A 73 -16.57 -11.15 5.92
CA ASP A 73 -16.56 -12.54 6.38
C ASP A 73 -17.49 -12.73 7.58
N GLY A 74 -17.94 -13.94 7.81
CA GLY A 74 -18.79 -14.32 8.95
C GLY A 74 -18.02 -14.43 10.26
N THR A 75 -18.47 -15.36 11.10
CA THR A 75 -17.80 -15.77 12.34
C THR A 75 -17.50 -17.26 12.29
N TYR A 76 -16.44 -17.70 12.97
CA TYR A 76 -16.06 -19.12 13.04
C TYR A 76 -16.22 -19.61 14.48
N ILE A 77 -16.90 -20.74 14.66
CA ILE A 77 -16.98 -21.43 15.94
C ILE A 77 -16.13 -22.70 15.86
N LEU A 78 -15.15 -22.81 16.75
CA LEU A 78 -14.35 -24.03 16.89
C LEU A 78 -15.20 -25.14 17.52
N ASP A 79 -15.37 -26.26 16.82
CA ASP A 79 -15.96 -27.46 17.40
C ASP A 79 -14.93 -28.20 18.26
N GLU A 80 -15.14 -28.18 19.58
CA GLU A 80 -14.31 -28.85 20.60
C GLU A 80 -14.10 -30.36 20.35
N LYS A 81 -14.96 -31.01 19.56
CA LYS A 81 -14.90 -32.47 19.29
C LYS A 81 -14.14 -32.82 18.03
N THR A 82 -14.10 -31.94 17.03
CA THR A 82 -13.43 -32.20 15.75
C THR A 82 -12.22 -31.31 15.51
N GLY A 83 -12.02 -30.26 16.32
CA GLY A 83 -10.96 -29.28 16.15
C GLY A 83 -11.11 -28.41 14.90
N LYS A 84 -12.33 -28.32 14.35
CA LYS A 84 -12.62 -27.60 13.09
C LYS A 84 -13.47 -26.36 13.31
N ASP A 85 -13.10 -25.30 12.61
CA ASP A 85 -13.91 -24.08 12.48
C ASP A 85 -15.17 -24.36 11.65
N THR A 86 -16.34 -24.22 12.28
CA THR A 86 -17.62 -24.15 11.56
C THR A 86 -17.93 -22.70 11.21
N TYR A 87 -18.18 -22.43 9.93
CA TYR A 87 -18.61 -21.10 9.47
C TYR A 87 -20.04 -20.77 9.89
N GLN A 88 -20.23 -19.58 10.47
CA GLN A 88 -21.51 -19.01 10.83
C GLN A 88 -21.69 -17.64 10.14
N PRO A 89 -22.74 -17.44 9.32
CA PRO A 89 -23.10 -16.12 8.82
C PRO A 89 -23.41 -15.13 9.96
N ARG A 90 -23.05 -13.85 9.81
CA ARG A 90 -23.48 -12.83 10.77
C ARG A 90 -24.99 -12.59 10.71
N THR A 91 -25.54 -12.09 11.81
CA THR A 91 -26.96 -11.75 11.93
C THR A 91 -27.32 -10.51 11.12
N GLN A 92 -28.59 -10.40 10.72
CA GLN A 92 -29.10 -9.24 9.99
C GLN A 92 -28.88 -7.93 10.78
N ASP A 93 -29.15 -7.95 12.09
CA ASP A 93 -28.91 -6.84 13.01
C ASP A 93 -27.45 -6.33 13.00
N GLU A 94 -26.47 -7.21 12.85
CA GLU A 94 -25.05 -6.82 12.75
C GLU A 94 -24.75 -6.18 11.39
N LEU A 95 -25.28 -6.73 10.31
CA LEU A 95 -25.11 -6.21 8.96
C LEU A 95 -25.75 -4.82 8.82
N GLU A 96 -26.90 -4.59 9.44
CA GLU A 96 -27.55 -3.27 9.49
C GLU A 96 -26.78 -2.25 10.34
N LYS A 97 -26.22 -2.66 11.50
CA LYS A 97 -25.32 -1.81 12.30
C LYS A 97 -24.10 -1.40 11.48
N ILE A 98 -23.47 -2.34 10.76
CA ILE A 98 -22.30 -2.06 9.92
C ILE A 98 -22.68 -1.19 8.72
N GLU A 99 -23.82 -1.44 8.05
CA GLU A 99 -24.28 -0.61 6.93
C GLU A 99 -24.53 0.84 7.38
N ASN A 100 -25.06 1.05 8.58
CA ASN A 100 -25.25 2.39 9.16
C ASN A 100 -23.93 3.07 9.52
N ILE A 101 -22.94 2.34 10.09
CA ILE A 101 -21.59 2.86 10.34
C ILE A 101 -20.93 3.28 9.01
N VAL A 102 -21.02 2.45 7.97
CA VAL A 102 -20.47 2.76 6.64
C VAL A 102 -21.15 3.99 6.04
N LYS A 103 -22.48 4.09 6.10
CA LYS A 103 -23.23 5.29 5.62
C LYS A 103 -22.76 6.57 6.30
N VAL A 104 -22.53 6.54 7.62
CA VAL A 104 -22.00 7.71 8.36
C VAL A 104 -20.56 8.01 7.92
N ALA A 105 -19.69 7.01 7.85
CA ALA A 105 -18.28 7.18 7.50
C ALA A 105 -18.05 7.77 6.10
N VAL A 106 -18.89 7.41 5.11
CA VAL A 106 -18.78 7.92 3.73
C VAL A 106 -19.61 9.19 3.44
N GLY A 107 -20.29 9.74 4.45
CA GLY A 107 -21.15 10.91 4.28
C GLY A 107 -22.32 10.66 3.31
N TYR A 108 -23.01 9.52 3.47
CA TYR A 108 -24.14 9.09 2.65
C TYR A 108 -25.23 10.16 2.54
N ASN A 109 -25.68 10.42 1.31
CA ASN A 109 -26.71 11.41 1.00
C ASN A 109 -27.75 10.83 0.04
N ALA A 110 -28.99 10.64 0.53
CA ALA A 110 -30.11 10.13 -0.26
C ALA A 110 -30.54 11.07 -1.39
N ALA A 111 -30.43 12.40 -1.23
CA ALA A 111 -30.74 13.36 -2.28
C ALA A 111 -29.69 13.36 -3.40
N ARG A 112 -28.45 12.95 -3.08
CA ARG A 112 -27.37 12.65 -4.04
C ARG A 112 -27.55 11.27 -4.73
N GLN A 113 -28.56 10.50 -4.32
CA GLN A 113 -28.84 9.13 -4.78
C GLN A 113 -27.65 8.17 -4.57
N ASP A 114 -26.87 8.36 -3.50
CA ASP A 114 -25.80 7.44 -3.13
C ASP A 114 -26.32 6.02 -2.91
N GLN A 115 -25.44 5.04 -3.06
CA GLN A 115 -25.74 3.62 -2.79
C GLN A 115 -24.65 3.04 -1.88
N VAL A 116 -25.07 2.44 -0.76
CA VAL A 116 -24.21 1.62 0.10
C VAL A 116 -24.85 0.24 0.16
N LYS A 117 -24.06 -0.82 -0.05
CA LYS A 117 -24.51 -2.19 0.09
C LYS A 117 -23.52 -3.03 0.87
N VAL A 118 -23.99 -3.63 1.96
CA VAL A 118 -23.25 -4.66 2.71
C VAL A 118 -23.70 -6.06 2.24
N ILE A 119 -22.74 -6.98 2.11
CA ILE A 119 -22.97 -8.42 1.91
C ILE A 119 -22.10 -9.25 2.86
N ASN A 120 -22.63 -10.37 3.34
CA ASN A 120 -21.90 -11.35 4.15
C ASN A 120 -21.59 -12.58 3.28
N MET A 121 -20.31 -12.94 3.16
CA MET A 121 -19.84 -14.07 2.35
C MET A 121 -18.63 -14.72 3.03
N PRO A 122 -18.54 -16.06 3.13
CA PRO A 122 -17.34 -16.71 3.66
C PRO A 122 -16.12 -16.33 2.82
N PHE A 123 -15.05 -15.87 3.46
CA PHE A 123 -13.79 -15.63 2.75
C PHE A 123 -13.12 -16.96 2.42
N ALA A 124 -12.36 -16.99 1.32
CA ALA A 124 -11.50 -18.12 1.03
C ALA A 124 -10.40 -18.19 2.11
N LYS A 125 -10.40 -19.26 2.92
CA LYS A 125 -9.26 -19.55 3.79
C LYS A 125 -8.11 -20.04 2.90
N GLU A 126 -6.94 -19.43 3.05
CA GLU A 126 -5.69 -19.89 2.44
C GLU A 126 -5.20 -21.14 3.19
N THR A 127 -5.83 -22.30 2.92
CA THR A 127 -5.51 -23.58 3.59
C THR A 127 -4.41 -24.38 2.91
N GLU A 128 -3.89 -23.91 1.78
CA GLU A 128 -2.81 -24.54 1.01
C GLU A 128 -1.85 -23.45 0.53
N GLY A 129 -0.56 -23.58 0.87
CA GLY A 129 0.50 -22.63 0.48
C GLY A 129 1.52 -22.34 1.58
N PHE A 130 1.06 -22.30 2.84
CA PHE A 130 1.92 -22.20 4.03
C PHE A 130 1.44 -23.18 5.11
N GLU A 131 1.64 -24.47 4.86
CA GLU A 131 2.18 -25.26 5.95
C GLU A 131 3.54 -24.63 6.27
N GLU A 132 3.66 -23.95 7.42
CA GLU A 132 4.98 -23.84 8.04
C GLU A 132 5.48 -25.28 8.15
N GLU A 133 6.58 -25.61 7.46
CA GLU A 133 7.22 -26.93 7.56
C GLU A 133 7.69 -27.12 8.99
N THR A 134 6.74 -27.56 9.80
CA THR A 134 6.88 -27.74 11.23
C THR A 134 8.04 -28.68 11.39
N ILE A 135 9.05 -28.32 12.18
CA ILE A 135 10.35 -29.01 12.24
C ILE A 135 10.20 -30.55 12.39
N LYS A 136 9.08 -31.02 12.94
CA LYS A 136 8.65 -32.43 12.99
C LYS A 136 8.51 -33.11 11.62
N ASP A 137 8.04 -32.48 10.56
CA ASP A 137 7.80 -33.12 9.25
C ASP A 137 9.07 -33.15 8.39
N LEU A 138 9.85 -32.06 8.37
CA LEU A 138 11.26 -32.07 7.96
C LEU A 138 12.03 -33.22 8.65
N LEU A 139 11.85 -33.39 9.96
CA LEU A 139 12.42 -34.52 10.68
C LEU A 139 11.81 -35.87 10.26
N LYS A 140 10.49 -36.01 10.05
CA LYS A 140 9.88 -37.30 9.64
C LYS A 140 10.42 -37.79 8.30
N GLU A 141 10.63 -36.90 7.34
CA GLU A 141 11.03 -37.27 5.98
C GLU A 141 12.54 -37.54 5.89
N GLU A 142 13.38 -36.72 6.53
CA GLU A 142 14.84 -36.93 6.59
C GLU A 142 15.26 -38.11 7.50
N LEU A 143 14.64 -38.28 8.68
CA LEU A 143 15.08 -39.25 9.70
C LEU A 143 15.22 -40.70 9.20
N PRO A 144 14.31 -41.30 8.40
CA PRO A 144 14.52 -42.66 7.89
C PRO A 144 15.71 -42.75 6.92
N ALA A 145 15.93 -41.75 6.07
CA ALA A 145 17.05 -41.72 5.12
C ALA A 145 18.40 -41.54 5.84
N VAL A 146 18.46 -40.63 6.82
CA VAL A 146 19.61 -40.43 7.70
C VAL A 146 19.90 -41.69 8.51
N LEU A 147 18.89 -42.33 9.09
CA LEU A 147 19.05 -43.54 9.90
C LEU A 147 19.53 -44.74 9.07
N GLN A 148 18.98 -44.95 7.87
CA GLN A 148 19.44 -46.00 6.95
C GLN A 148 20.92 -45.78 6.55
N THR A 149 21.30 -44.54 6.25
CA THR A 149 22.66 -44.16 5.90
C THR A 149 23.64 -44.39 7.06
N LEU A 150 23.22 -44.05 8.29
CA LEU A 150 23.97 -44.26 9.52
C LEU A 150 24.19 -45.77 9.80
N VAL A 151 23.15 -46.59 9.64
CA VAL A 151 23.26 -48.07 9.77
C VAL A 151 24.22 -48.65 8.74
N ALA A 152 24.14 -48.22 7.47
CA ALA A 152 25.07 -48.66 6.43
C ALA A 152 26.53 -48.27 6.75
N ALA A 153 26.76 -47.05 7.24
CA ALA A 153 28.08 -46.58 7.67
C ALA A 153 28.63 -47.40 8.86
N ILE A 154 27.80 -47.74 9.85
CA ILE A 154 28.19 -48.61 10.97
C ILE A 154 28.58 -50.01 10.48
N LEU A 155 27.83 -50.60 9.54
CA LEU A 155 28.17 -51.92 9.00
C LEU A 155 29.51 -51.91 8.24
N ILE A 156 29.75 -50.89 7.40
CA ILE A 156 31.02 -50.72 6.68
C ILE A 156 32.19 -50.54 7.67
N LEU A 157 32.02 -49.70 8.69
CA LEU A 157 33.03 -49.48 9.73
C LEU A 157 33.30 -50.74 10.56
N GLY A 158 32.25 -51.51 10.88
CA GLY A 158 32.36 -52.80 11.56
C GLY A 158 33.16 -53.82 10.76
N VAL A 159 32.91 -53.94 9.45
CA VAL A 159 33.70 -54.80 8.55
C VAL A 159 35.15 -54.32 8.45
N PHE A 160 35.39 -53.00 8.35
CA PHE A 160 36.74 -52.44 8.33
C PHE A 160 37.54 -52.79 9.60
N ILE A 161 36.93 -52.62 10.78
CA ILE A 161 37.55 -52.96 12.07
C ILE A 161 37.75 -54.48 12.22
N THR A 162 36.84 -55.30 11.69
CA THR A 162 36.88 -56.76 11.85
C THR A 162 37.79 -57.47 10.84
N VAL A 163 38.02 -56.89 9.66
CA VAL A 163 38.80 -57.51 8.57
C VAL A 163 40.09 -56.75 8.29
N VAL A 164 40.03 -55.45 8.03
CA VAL A 164 41.22 -54.66 7.62
C VAL A 164 42.19 -54.50 8.79
N LYS A 165 41.69 -54.19 9.99
CA LYS A 165 42.55 -54.00 11.18
C LYS A 165 43.39 -55.24 11.55
N PRO A 166 42.85 -56.48 11.68
CA PRO A 166 43.68 -57.64 12.00
C PRO A 166 44.61 -58.06 10.85
N ILE A 167 44.24 -57.83 9.58
CA ILE A 167 45.15 -58.10 8.44
C ILE A 167 46.31 -57.10 8.47
N ALA A 168 46.04 -55.81 8.67
CA ALA A 168 47.07 -54.77 8.77
C ALA A 168 48.02 -55.03 9.95
N LEU A 169 47.50 -55.40 11.12
CA LEU A 169 48.32 -55.75 12.29
C LEU A 169 49.23 -56.96 12.01
N LYS A 170 48.69 -58.04 11.42
CA LYS A 170 49.49 -59.23 11.07
C LYS A 170 50.54 -58.95 9.99
N ALA A 171 50.22 -58.11 8.99
CA ALA A 171 51.19 -57.71 7.97
C ALA A 171 52.34 -56.86 8.59
N PHE A 172 52.03 -56.01 9.57
CA PHE A 172 53.05 -55.25 10.30
C PHE A 172 53.90 -56.12 11.23
N GLU A 173 53.30 -57.15 11.84
CA GLU A 173 53.98 -58.14 12.68
C GLU A 173 54.92 -59.03 11.88
N ILE A 174 54.48 -59.54 10.71
CA ILE A 174 55.35 -60.27 9.77
C ILE A 174 56.51 -59.39 9.30
N LYS A 175 56.25 -58.15 8.90
CA LYS A 175 57.30 -57.20 8.48
C LYS A 175 58.30 -56.88 9.60
N LYS A 176 57.86 -56.88 10.86
CA LYS A 176 58.77 -56.70 12.00
C LYS A 176 59.73 -57.88 12.17
N LEU A 177 59.24 -59.11 12.02
CA LEU A 177 60.07 -60.32 12.07
C LEU A 177 61.08 -60.35 10.92
N GLU A 178 60.66 -59.99 9.70
CA GLU A 178 61.53 -59.87 8.52
C GLU A 178 62.66 -58.85 8.76
N SER A 179 62.40 -57.74 9.45
CA SER A 179 63.45 -56.78 9.84
C SER A 179 64.35 -57.24 11.01
N GLU A 180 63.91 -58.18 11.85
CA GLU A 180 64.73 -58.69 12.97
C GLU A 180 65.68 -59.82 12.53
N GLU A 181 65.37 -60.54 11.44
CA GLU A 181 66.34 -61.46 10.79
C GLU A 181 67.41 -60.68 10.00
N ASP A 182 67.02 -59.59 9.31
CA ASP A 182 67.90 -58.82 8.41
C ASP A 182 68.91 -57.89 9.13
N GLU A 183 68.78 -57.70 10.46
CA GLU A 183 69.81 -57.05 11.30
C GLU A 183 70.85 -58.03 11.85
N LEU A 184 70.49 -59.30 12.10
CA LEU A 184 71.42 -60.29 12.67
C LEU A 184 72.56 -60.66 11.71
N ASP A 185 72.28 -60.79 10.42
CA ASP A 185 73.28 -61.18 9.40
C ASP A 185 74.21 -60.02 8.97
N LYS A 186 73.87 -58.77 9.34
CA LYS A 186 74.69 -57.57 9.05
C LYS A 186 75.67 -57.21 10.17
N SER A 187 75.54 -57.76 11.37
CA SER A 187 76.35 -57.35 12.53
C SER A 187 77.81 -57.83 12.49
N GLU A 188 78.17 -58.84 11.69
CA GLU A 188 79.52 -59.43 11.70
C GLU A 188 80.53 -58.73 10.75
N LYS A 189 80.08 -57.89 9.79
CA LYS A 189 80.93 -57.44 8.67
C LYS A 189 80.80 -55.95 8.30
N ALA A 190 81.10 -55.05 9.25
CA ALA A 190 81.32 -53.62 8.94
C ALA A 190 82.38 -52.92 9.83
N GLY A 191 83.28 -53.69 10.46
CA GLY A 191 84.33 -53.15 11.35
C GLY A 191 85.51 -52.46 10.65
N ALA A 192 85.27 -51.50 9.75
CA ALA A 192 86.34 -50.72 9.10
C ALA A 192 85.89 -49.33 8.61
N ASN A 193 86.75 -48.34 8.81
CA ASN A 193 86.79 -47.01 8.14
C ASN A 193 85.55 -46.10 8.32
N ALA A 194 85.60 -45.27 9.36
CA ALA A 194 84.71 -44.12 9.54
C ALA A 194 85.29 -42.81 8.94
N THR A 195 84.42 -41.82 8.75
CA THR A 195 84.70 -40.36 8.72
C THR A 195 85.25 -39.72 7.43
N ALA A 196 84.31 -39.19 6.63
CA ALA A 196 84.37 -37.86 6.00
C ALA A 196 82.93 -37.29 6.04
N ILE A 197 82.63 -36.20 6.77
CA ILE A 197 82.69 -34.78 6.31
C ILE A 197 81.80 -34.57 5.06
N ALA A 198 80.68 -33.85 5.09
CA ALA A 198 79.88 -33.25 6.18
C ALA A 198 78.37 -33.51 5.86
N SER A 199 77.30 -32.73 6.05
CA SER A 199 76.94 -31.34 6.49
C SER A 199 75.43 -31.40 6.88
N GLU A 200 74.81 -30.53 7.69
CA GLU A 200 75.24 -29.36 8.48
C GLU A 200 74.26 -29.18 9.69
N GLU A 201 74.24 -28.01 10.34
CA GLU A 201 73.70 -27.75 11.69
C GLU A 201 72.19 -27.38 11.78
N ASP A 202 71.48 -27.95 12.77
CA ASP A 202 70.09 -27.64 13.18
C ASP A 202 69.93 -26.21 13.75
N PRO A 203 68.80 -25.50 13.52
CA PRO A 203 67.79 -25.50 14.59
C PRO A 203 66.30 -25.34 14.17
N MET A 204 65.53 -26.38 14.45
CA MET A 204 64.38 -26.37 15.38
C MET A 204 63.26 -25.27 15.31
N LEU A 205 62.02 -25.78 15.25
CA LEU A 205 60.81 -25.28 15.97
C LEU A 205 60.19 -23.89 15.72
N LYS A 206 60.79 -22.97 14.96
CA LYS A 206 60.24 -21.59 14.89
C LYS A 206 58.86 -21.45 14.21
N ILE A 207 58.45 -22.40 13.36
CA ILE A 207 57.20 -22.32 12.56
C ILE A 207 55.95 -22.74 13.37
N LEU A 208 56.10 -23.59 14.39
CA LEU A 208 54.96 -24.19 15.13
C LEU A 208 54.36 -23.29 16.24
N LYS A 209 54.54 -21.97 16.16
CA LYS A 209 53.98 -21.01 17.13
C LYS A 209 53.30 -19.77 16.52
N THR A 210 53.11 -19.70 15.21
CA THR A 210 52.62 -18.49 14.52
C THR A 210 51.52 -18.73 13.48
N THR A 211 50.53 -19.58 13.81
CA THR A 211 49.15 -19.63 13.24
C THR A 211 48.30 -20.42 14.27
N SER A 212 47.71 -19.85 15.32
CA SER A 212 46.89 -18.62 15.49
C SER A 212 45.39 -18.87 15.29
N ASP A 213 44.73 -19.30 16.36
CA ASP A 213 43.37 -18.96 16.79
C ASP A 213 42.21 -19.01 15.78
N ASN A 214 41.61 -20.19 15.64
CA ASN A 214 40.29 -20.39 15.02
C ASN A 214 39.12 -19.89 15.91
N ASN A 215 39.17 -18.64 16.38
CA ASN A 215 38.11 -18.04 17.20
C ASN A 215 37.70 -16.62 16.73
N VAL A 216 37.59 -16.44 15.41
CA VAL A 216 37.16 -15.17 14.78
C VAL A 216 35.78 -15.30 14.10
N ALA A 217 35.01 -16.34 14.47
CA ALA A 217 33.66 -16.57 13.95
C ALA A 217 32.58 -15.73 14.67
N VAL A 218 32.82 -15.34 15.93
CA VAL A 218 31.80 -14.70 16.79
C VAL A 218 31.82 -13.16 16.70
N SER A 219 32.95 -12.55 16.38
CA SER A 219 33.09 -11.08 16.33
C SER A 219 32.32 -10.43 15.16
N LYS A 220 32.17 -11.11 14.02
CA LYS A 220 31.51 -10.55 12.82
C LYS A 220 30.00 -10.38 12.93
N ILE A 221 29.35 -10.94 13.95
CA ILE A 221 27.89 -10.87 14.11
C ILE A 221 27.46 -9.50 14.67
N ASN A 222 28.32 -8.82 15.45
CA ASN A 222 27.98 -7.56 16.09
C ASN A 222 28.12 -6.32 15.16
N ASP A 223 29.04 -6.37 14.18
CA ASP A 223 29.30 -5.23 13.27
C ASP A 223 28.30 -5.12 12.10
N ILE A 224 27.53 -6.19 11.83
CA ILE A 224 26.54 -6.23 10.73
C ILE A 224 25.25 -5.45 11.11
N ALA A 225 25.02 -5.17 12.39
CA ALA A 225 23.78 -4.58 12.89
C ALA A 225 23.54 -3.10 12.51
N THR A 226 24.54 -2.37 12.00
CA THR A 226 24.49 -0.89 11.89
C THR A 226 25.01 -0.25 10.61
N SER A 227 25.38 -1.01 9.57
CA SER A 227 26.06 -0.43 8.38
C SER A 227 25.63 -1.02 7.02
N SER A 228 24.44 -0.66 6.53
CA SER A 228 24.03 -0.85 5.12
C SER A 228 23.01 0.19 4.61
N THR A 229 23.04 1.42 5.16
CA THR A 229 22.07 2.48 4.83
C THR A 229 22.31 3.27 3.51
N PRO A 230 23.54 3.44 2.95
CA PRO A 230 23.73 4.43 1.87
C PRO A 230 23.17 4.03 0.50
N GLU A 231 23.01 2.74 0.19
CA GLU A 231 22.52 2.32 -1.14
C GLU A 231 21.02 2.58 -1.35
N VAL A 232 20.21 2.47 -0.29
CA VAL A 232 18.75 2.73 -0.34
C VAL A 232 18.46 4.18 -0.75
N VAL A 233 19.31 5.13 -0.32
CA VAL A 233 19.21 6.54 -0.70
C VAL A 233 19.43 6.74 -2.21
N GLY A 234 20.29 5.94 -2.84
CA GLY A 234 20.52 5.98 -4.28
C GLY A 234 19.30 5.55 -5.11
N LEU A 235 18.56 4.54 -4.64
CA LEU A 235 17.34 4.06 -5.29
C LEU A 235 16.18 5.07 -5.14
N LEU A 236 15.97 5.60 -3.93
CA LEU A 236 15.00 6.68 -3.68
C LEU A 236 15.27 7.92 -4.55
N LYS A 237 16.54 8.29 -4.73
CA LYS A 237 16.92 9.45 -5.55
C LYS A 237 16.77 9.21 -7.05
N ARG A 238 16.75 7.96 -7.53
CA ARG A 238 16.40 7.64 -8.93
C ARG A 238 14.90 7.80 -9.15
N TRP A 239 14.06 7.19 -8.31
CA TRP A 239 12.61 7.28 -8.42
C TRP A 239 12.07 8.72 -8.37
N LEU A 240 12.63 9.58 -7.50
CA LEU A 240 12.19 10.97 -7.36
C LEU A 240 12.57 11.90 -8.54
N ILE A 241 13.36 11.41 -9.52
CA ILE A 241 13.83 12.20 -10.68
C ILE A 241 13.14 11.76 -11.98
N GLU A 242 12.40 10.65 -11.99
CA GLU A 242 11.81 10.05 -13.20
C GLU A 242 10.32 10.41 -13.41
N GLU A 243 9.78 11.33 -12.59
CA GLU A 243 8.39 11.83 -12.66
C GLU A 243 8.31 13.37 -12.58
N ALA A 244 9.19 14.08 -13.32
CA ALA A 244 9.25 15.56 -13.40
C ALA A 244 9.63 16.06 -14.80
#